data_AF-A0A7V1LGS6-F1
#
_entry.id   AF-A0A7V1LGS6-F1
#
_cell.length_a   1.000
_cell.length_b   1.000
_cell.length_c   1.000
_cell.angle_alpha   90.00
_cell.angle_beta   90.00
_cell.angle_gamma   90.00
#
_symmetry.space_group_name_H-M   'P 1'
#
loop_
_entity.id
_entity.type
_entity.pdbx_description
1 polymer ?
#
loop_
_entity_poly.entity_id
_entity_poly.type
_entity_poly.pdbx_seq_one_letter_code
_entity_poly.pdbx_strand_id
1 'polypeptide(L)' 'MLKNIIEISKEAGSIIREGFGKNNIVEFKTDEGNLVTEIDKKSEKTIIDFIRKHYPQDGILAEEGSNKNGSS' A
#
# COMPACT_ATOMS: atom_id res chain seq x y z
N MET A 1 5.73 -13.19 11.79
CA MET A 1 4.60 -13.00 10.85
C MET A 1 3.47 -12.18 11.49
N LEU A 2 2.71 -12.70 12.47
CA LEU A 2 1.57 -11.95 13.03
C LEU A 2 1.93 -10.58 13.63
N LYS A 3 3.03 -10.47 14.39
CA LYS A 3 3.49 -9.19 14.93
C LYS A 3 3.80 -8.17 13.82
N ASN A 4 4.54 -8.62 12.80
CA ASN A 4 4.89 -7.81 11.63
C ASN A 4 3.65 -7.33 10.88
N ILE A 5 2.62 -8.18 10.73
CA ILE A 5 1.33 -7.80 10.11
C ILE A 5 0.66 -6.69 10.93
N ILE A 6 0.54 -6.87 12.25
CA ILE A 6 -0.09 -5.87 13.12
C ILE A 6 0.66 -4.54 13.07
N GLU A 7 1.99 -4.58 13.06
CA GLU A 7 2.85 -3.40 12.96
C GLU A 7 2.61 -2.65 11.65
N ILE A 8 2.77 -3.33 10.51
CA ILE A 8 2.66 -2.67 9.21
C ILE A 8 1.24 -2.19 8.91
N SER A 9 0.21 -2.92 9.36
CA SER A 9 -1.18 -2.46 9.25
C SER A 9 -1.46 -1.20 10.05
N LYS A 10 -0.83 -1.03 11.24
CA LYS A 10 -0.98 0.19 12.03
C LYS A 10 -0.29 1.38 11.37
N GLU A 11 0.91 1.17 10.82
CA GLU A 11 1.65 2.23 10.13
C GLU A 11 0.92 2.71 8.88
N ALA A 12 0.50 1.77 8.01
CA ALA A 12 -0.31 2.07 6.83
C ALA A 12 -1.65 2.75 7.20
N GLY A 13 -2.30 2.27 8.26
CA GLY A 13 -3.53 2.88 8.80
C GLY A 13 -3.34 4.30 9.32
N SER A 14 -2.15 4.65 9.84
CA SER A 14 -1.82 6.03 10.24
C SER A 14 -1.76 6.94 9.02
N ILE A 15 -1.14 6.49 7.93
CA ILE A 15 -1.05 7.24 6.67
C ILE A 15 -2.45 7.55 6.13
N ILE A 16 -3.33 6.54 6.09
CA ILE A 16 -4.72 6.71 5.65
C ILE A 16 -5.45 7.71 6.55
N ARG A 17 -5.32 7.56 7.88
CA ARG A 17 -5.95 8.46 8.85
C ARG A 17 -5.45 9.90 8.73
N GLU A 18 -4.16 10.09 8.46
CA GLU A 18 -3.57 11.41 8.26
C GLU A 18 -4.06 12.09 6.98
N GLY A 19 -4.36 11.33 5.92
CA GLY A 19 -4.91 11.84 4.66
C GLY A 19 -6.43 12.06 4.67
N PHE A 20 -7.14 11.43 5.60
CA PHE A 20 -8.60 11.50 5.66
C PHE A 20 -9.11 12.93 5.93
N GLY A 21 -10.05 13.39 5.10
CA GLY A 21 -10.66 14.73 5.23
C GLY A 21 -9.75 15.89 4.81
N LYS A 22 -8.59 15.62 4.21
CA LYS A 22 -7.69 16.64 3.64
C LYS A 22 -7.89 16.80 2.14
N ASN A 23 -7.31 17.88 1.60
CA ASN A 23 -7.20 18.06 0.16
C ASN A 23 -6.13 17.11 -0.38
N ASN A 24 -6.59 15.98 -0.92
CA ASN A 24 -5.75 14.98 -1.58
C ASN A 24 -5.78 15.18 -3.09
N ILE A 25 -4.72 14.76 -3.77
CA ILE A 25 -4.65 14.70 -5.22
C ILE A 25 -5.36 13.43 -5.67
N VAL A 26 -6.53 13.59 -6.29
CA VAL A 26 -7.31 12.48 -6.84
C VAL A 26 -6.92 12.25 -8.30
N GLU A 27 -6.62 11.00 -8.62
CA GLU A 27 -6.35 10.51 -9.97
C GLU A 27 -7.38 9.44 -10.35
N PHE A 28 -7.63 9.29 -11.65
CA PHE A 28 -8.51 8.26 -12.21
C PHE A 28 -7.66 7.17 -12.86
N LYS A 29 -7.87 5.90 -12.50
CA LYS A 29 -7.09 4.77 -13.03
C LYS A 29 -7.60 4.33 -14.41
N THR A 30 -8.86 3.91 -14.51
CA THR A 30 -9.46 3.38 -15.75
C THR A 30 -10.66 4.18 -16.24
N ASP A 31 -11.49 4.63 -15.32
CA ASP A 31 -12.76 5.30 -15.58
C ASP A 31 -13.14 6.18 -14.37
N GLU A 32 -14.23 6.94 -14.51
CA GLU A 32 -14.68 7.93 -13.51
C GLU A 32 -15.01 7.30 -12.13
N GLY A 33 -15.27 6.00 -12.07
CA GLY A 33 -15.53 5.28 -10.82
C GLY A 33 -14.28 4.72 -10.13
N ASN A 34 -13.13 4.72 -10.82
CA ASN A 34 -11.90 4.10 -10.33
C ASN A 34 -10.89 5.17 -9.89
N LEU A 35 -11.07 5.65 -8.66
CA LEU A 35 -10.29 6.73 -8.07
C LEU A 35 -9.13 6.19 -7.25
N VAL A 36 -8.03 6.94 -7.26
CA VAL A 36 -6.88 6.72 -6.37
C VAL A 36 -6.35 8.06 -5.89
N THR A 37 -5.82 8.10 -4.68
CA THR A 37 -5.12 9.27 -4.15
C THR A 37 -3.64 9.00 -3.92
N GLU A 38 -2.87 10.05 -3.68
CA GLU A 38 -1.49 9.93 -3.22
C GLU A 38 -1.40 9.18 -1.88
N ILE A 39 -2.46 9.18 -1.07
CA ILE A 39 -2.53 8.50 0.22
C ILE A 39 -2.60 6.97 0.03
N ASP A 40 -3.39 6.50 -0.93
CA ASP A 40 -3.50 5.08 -1.28
C ASP A 40 -2.15 4.54 -1.76
N LYS A 41 -1.52 5.25 -2.70
CA LYS A 41 -0.19 4.91 -3.23
C LYS A 41 0.88 4.89 -2.13
N LYS A 42 0.85 5.86 -1.21
CA LYS A 42 1.79 5.94 -0.09
C LYS A 42 1.58 4.78 0.89
N SER A 43 0.33 4.46 1.20
CA SER A 43 -0.04 3.31 2.05
C SER A 43 0.48 1.99 1.47
N GLU A 44 0.21 1.74 0.18
CA GLU A 44 0.71 0.54 -0.52
C GLU A 44 2.24 0.48 -0.49
N LYS A 45 2.91 1.60 -0.84
CA LYS A 45 4.36 1.65 -0.86
C LYS A 45 4.97 1.29 0.50
N THR A 46 4.43 1.82 1.60
CA THR A 46 4.88 1.51 2.95
C THR A 46 4.77 0.02 3.26
N ILE A 47 3.61 -0.59 2.95
CA ILE A 47 3.40 -2.03 3.16
C ILE A 47 4.40 -2.86 2.36
N ILE A 48 4.60 -2.51 1.10
CA ILE A 48 5.47 -3.26 0.18
C ILE A 48 6.94 -3.16 0.57
N ASP A 49 7.42 -1.96 0.91
CA ASP A 49 8.80 -1.77 1.34
C ASP A 49 9.06 -2.58 2.63
N PHE A 50 8.10 -2.62 3.54
CA PHE A 50 8.17 -3.44 4.75
C PHE A 50 8.21 -4.94 4.44
N ILE A 51 7.33 -5.44 3.57
CA ILE A 51 7.30 -6.85 3.16
C ILE A 51 8.61 -7.22 2.48
N ARG A 52 9.09 -6.41 1.52
CA ARG A 52 10.37 -6.66 0.81
C ARG A 52 11.56 -6.75 1.77
N LYS A 53 11.54 -5.96 2.84
CA LYS A 53 12.60 -5.96 3.87
C LYS A 53 12.56 -7.23 4.73
N HIS A 54 11.39 -7.71 5.13
CA HIS A 54 11.25 -8.82 6.07
C HIS A 54 11.05 -10.20 5.41
N TYR A 55 10.51 -10.22 4.18
CA TYR A 55 10.12 -11.39 3.42
C TYR A 55 10.59 -11.26 1.96
N PRO A 56 11.92 -11.23 1.71
CA PRO A 56 12.47 -10.89 0.41
C PRO A 56 12.18 -11.92 -0.70
N GLN A 57 11.76 -13.14 -0.37
CA GLN A 57 11.46 -14.20 -1.35
C GLN A 57 9.97 -14.29 -1.71
N ASP A 58 9.11 -13.57 -1.00
CA ASP A 58 7.65 -13.63 -1.20
C ASP A 58 7.25 -12.83 -2.45
N GLY A 59 6.24 -13.35 -3.14
CA GLY A 59 5.57 -12.64 -4.22
C GLY A 59 4.65 -11.55 -3.68
N ILE A 60 4.45 -10.49 -4.46
CA ILE A 60 3.60 -9.36 -4.11
C ILE A 60 2.70 -9.05 -5.30
N LEU A 61 1.40 -8.96 -5.06
CA LEU A 61 0.42 -8.43 -6.00
C LEU A 61 -0.42 -7.42 -5.23
N ALA A 62 -0.38 -6.15 -5.65
CA ALA A 62 -1.06 -5.06 -4.98
C ALA A 62 -1.89 -4.21 -5.96
N GLU A 63 -2.85 -3.48 -5.43
CA GLU A 63 -3.92 -2.81 -6.17
C GLU A 63 -3.43 -1.64 -7.04
N GLU A 64 -2.42 -0.91 -6.57
CA GLU A 64 -1.86 0.27 -7.24
C GLU A 64 -0.72 -0.06 -8.22
N GLY A 65 -0.62 -1.34 -8.59
CA GLY A 65 0.24 -1.80 -9.68
C GLY A 65 1.58 -2.37 -9.23
N SER A 66 1.84 -2.42 -7.93
CA SER A 66 3.04 -3.09 -7.45
C SER A 66 2.92 -4.60 -7.61
N ASN A 67 3.82 -5.16 -8.42
CA ASN A 67 3.90 -6.60 -8.67
C ASN A 67 5.35 -7.07 -8.51
N LYS A 68 5.55 -8.20 -7.83
CA LYS A 68 6.83 -8.89 -7.71
C LYS A 68 6.58 -10.38 -7.73
N ASN A 69 7.27 -11.08 -8.64
CA ASN A 69 7.27 -12.54 -8.62
C ASN A 69 8.05 -13.04 -7.40
N GLY A 70 7.45 -13.98 -6.67
CA GLY A 70 8.13 -14.71 -5.62
C GLY A 70 9.06 -15.78 -6.18
N SER A 71 9.97 -16.27 -5.34
CA SER A 71 10.92 -17.33 -5.66
C SER A 71 10.82 -18.51 -4.69
N SER A 72 9.71 -18.59 -3.94
CA SER A 72 9.39 -19.70 -3.01
C SER A 72 8.67 -20.84 -3.72
#